data_AF-A0A127KAJ3-F1
#
_entry.id   AF-A0A127KAJ3-F1
#
_cell.length_a   1.000
_cell.length_b   1.000
_cell.length_c   1.000
_cell.angle_alpha   90.00
_cell.angle_beta   90.00
_cell.angle_gamma   90.00
#
_symmetry.space_group_name_H-M   'P 1'
#
loop_
_entity.id
_entity.type
_entity.pdbx_description
1 polymer ?
#
loop_
_entity_poly.entity_id
_entity_poly.type
_entity_poly.pdbx_seq_one_letter_code
_entity_poly.pdbx_strand_id
1 'polypeptide(L)'
;MVCSIAFEHAESAKLLVATGNYTSAVSLVRLQYEALVRAMWLLYAASDDAVSKLMSELCAESAQKANSIPMLTEMLEKLQGKAPSEALEMLREFKEYSWKPLSSFVHGGIHAISRHSKGYPKPLLIQLLKISNGVSAMAGMLLVILSGDARQQGKIPAIQRAFSECLPEPKV
;
A
#
# COMPACT_ATOMS: atom_id res chain seq x y z
N MET A 1 -6.79 11.88 -0.38
CA MET A 1 -6.15 11.83 -1.71
C MET A 1 -5.18 10.65 -1.84
N VAL A 2 -4.19 10.46 -0.96
CA VAL A 2 -3.26 9.31 -1.12
C VAL A 2 -3.94 7.95 -0.83
N CYS A 3 -4.87 7.88 0.14
CA CYS A 3 -5.64 6.65 0.35
C CYS A 3 -6.46 6.23 -0.88
N SER A 4 -7.01 7.18 -1.65
CA SER A 4 -7.76 6.84 -2.87
C SER A 4 -6.86 6.27 -3.96
N ILE A 5 -5.61 6.73 -4.07
CA ILE A 5 -4.60 6.10 -4.95
C ILE A 5 -4.34 4.65 -4.53
N ALA A 6 -4.23 4.37 -3.23
CA ALA A 6 -4.10 3.00 -2.75
C ALA A 6 -5.34 2.15 -3.11
N PHE A 7 -6.56 2.67 -3.00
CA PHE A 7 -7.75 1.93 -3.44
C PHE A 7 -7.79 1.72 -4.96
N GLU A 8 -7.42 2.72 -5.75
CA GLU A 8 -7.34 2.61 -7.21
C GLU A 8 -6.34 1.54 -7.66
N HIS A 9 -5.16 1.48 -7.02
CA HIS A 9 -4.19 0.41 -7.27
C HIS A 9 -4.75 -0.97 -6.92
N ALA A 10 -5.52 -1.09 -5.83
CA ALA A 10 -6.16 -2.34 -5.42
C ALA A 10 -7.21 -2.81 -6.43
N GLU A 11 -8.06 -1.89 -6.90
CA GLU A 11 -9.06 -2.16 -7.93
C GLU A 11 -8.40 -2.58 -9.26
N SER A 12 -7.41 -1.80 -9.69
CA SER A 12 -6.65 -2.07 -10.90
C SER A 12 -5.94 -3.43 -10.84
N ALA A 13 -5.37 -3.81 -9.68
CA ALA A 13 -4.77 -5.12 -9.50
C ALA A 13 -5.79 -6.25 -9.71
N LYS A 14 -7.02 -6.10 -9.20
CA LYS A 14 -8.09 -7.10 -9.38
C LYS A 14 -8.52 -7.22 -10.84
N LEU A 15 -8.68 -6.10 -11.54
CA LEU A 15 -9.01 -6.07 -12.98
C LEU A 15 -7.92 -6.72 -13.82
N LEU A 16 -6.65 -6.46 -13.52
CA LEU A 16 -5.52 -7.06 -14.22
C LEU A 16 -5.40 -8.57 -13.95
N VAL A 17 -5.68 -9.02 -12.72
CA VAL A 17 -5.79 -10.47 -12.44
C VAL A 17 -6.93 -11.09 -13.26
N ALA A 18 -8.09 -10.46 -13.31
CA ALA A 18 -9.25 -10.97 -14.06
C ALA A 18 -8.98 -11.06 -15.58
N THR A 19 -8.13 -10.19 -16.12
CA THR A 19 -7.78 -10.14 -17.55
C THR A 19 -6.49 -10.87 -17.92
N GLY A 20 -5.83 -11.54 -16.96
CA GLY A 20 -4.60 -12.31 -17.21
C GLY A 20 -3.30 -11.49 -17.22
N ASN A 21 -3.36 -10.20 -16.89
CA ASN A 21 -2.22 -9.29 -16.86
C ASN A 21 -1.45 -9.35 -15.53
N TYR A 22 -0.99 -10.56 -15.16
CA TYR A 22 -0.51 -10.85 -13.82
C TYR A 22 0.77 -10.11 -13.41
N THR A 23 1.73 -9.90 -14.32
CA THR A 23 2.96 -9.16 -14.00
C THR A 23 2.63 -7.75 -13.51
N SER A 24 1.76 -7.06 -14.25
CA SER A 24 1.31 -5.71 -13.90
C SER A 24 0.47 -5.70 -12.63
N ALA A 25 -0.41 -6.70 -12.45
CA ALA A 25 -1.19 -6.83 -11.22
C ALA A 25 -0.31 -6.95 -9.97
N VAL A 26 0.75 -7.77 -10.03
CA VAL A 26 1.70 -7.94 -8.92
C VAL A 26 2.44 -6.63 -8.63
N SER A 27 2.89 -5.93 -9.68
CA SER A 27 3.55 -4.63 -9.54
C SER A 27 2.66 -3.59 -8.85
N LEU A 28 1.35 -3.56 -9.16
CA LEU A 28 0.42 -2.62 -8.53
C LEU A 28 0.27 -2.83 -7.03
N VAL A 29 0.41 -4.05 -6.51
CA VAL A 29 0.34 -4.29 -5.06
C VAL A 29 1.52 -3.65 -4.32
N ARG A 30 2.70 -3.51 -4.95
CA ARG A 30 3.80 -2.70 -4.40
C ARG A 30 3.44 -1.23 -4.34
N LEU A 31 2.89 -0.69 -5.43
CA LEU A 31 2.50 0.71 -5.52
C LEU A 31 1.38 1.03 -4.53
N GLN A 32 0.44 0.11 -4.35
CA GLN A 32 -0.61 0.17 -3.35
C GLN A 32 -0.04 0.33 -1.93
N TYR A 33 0.94 -0.52 -1.60
CA TYR A 33 1.63 -0.46 -0.32
C TYR A 33 2.43 0.84 -0.15
N GLU A 34 3.18 1.29 -1.17
CA GLU A 34 3.90 2.57 -1.15
C GLU A 34 2.95 3.76 -0.92
N ALA A 35 1.78 3.75 -1.57
CA ALA A 35 0.75 4.77 -1.38
C ALA A 35 0.20 4.74 0.06
N LEU A 36 -0.07 3.57 0.63
CA LEU A 36 -0.49 3.46 2.04
C LEU A 36 0.57 4.02 3.00
N VAL A 37 1.85 3.67 2.82
CA VAL A 37 2.94 4.18 3.67
C VAL A 37 3.02 5.70 3.57
N ARG A 38 2.93 6.27 2.37
CA ARG A 38 2.90 7.72 2.17
C ARG A 38 1.70 8.36 2.84
N ALA A 39 0.51 7.74 2.77
CA ALA A 39 -0.68 8.24 3.44
C ALA A 39 -0.53 8.24 4.97
N MET A 40 -0.01 7.15 5.55
CA MET A 40 0.26 7.08 6.99
C MET A 40 1.31 8.10 7.42
N TRP A 41 2.39 8.25 6.65
CA TRP A 41 3.42 9.25 6.92
C TRP A 41 2.86 10.67 6.88
N LEU A 42 2.04 10.99 5.88
CA LEU A 42 1.36 12.29 5.78
C LEU A 42 0.50 12.60 7.01
N LEU A 43 -0.21 11.60 7.55
CA LEU A 43 -1.05 11.82 8.73
C LEU A 43 -0.25 11.97 10.02
N TYR A 44 0.74 11.10 10.25
CA TYR A 44 1.35 10.97 11.58
C TYR A 44 2.72 11.64 11.72
N ALA A 45 3.45 11.91 10.62
CA ALA A 45 4.87 12.24 10.72
C ALA A 45 5.37 13.33 9.75
N ALA A 46 4.62 13.67 8.71
CA ALA A 46 5.01 14.73 7.78
C ALA A 46 4.99 16.10 8.45
N SER A 47 5.91 16.98 8.05
CA SER A 47 5.88 18.39 8.41
C SER A 47 4.89 19.16 7.51
N ASP A 48 4.43 20.32 7.96
CA ASP A 48 3.58 21.20 7.15
C ASP A 48 4.25 21.60 5.82
N ASP A 49 5.57 21.82 5.83
CA ASP A 49 6.36 22.05 4.61
C ASP A 49 6.28 20.86 3.63
N ALA A 50 6.44 19.63 4.14
CA ALA A 50 6.33 18.44 3.32
C ALA A 50 4.92 18.22 2.76
N VAL A 51 3.89 18.52 3.55
CA VAL A 51 2.49 18.48 3.10
C VAL A 51 2.27 19.54 2.01
N SER A 52 2.73 20.78 2.23
CA SER A 52 2.62 21.89 1.27
C SER A 52 3.26 21.57 -0.09
N LYS A 53 4.45 20.94 -0.07
CA LYS A 53 5.13 20.47 -1.29
C LYS A 53 4.28 19.50 -2.12
N LEU A 54 3.55 18.60 -1.47
CA LEU A 54 2.71 17.60 -2.14
C LEU A 54 1.34 18.16 -2.58
N MET A 55 0.93 19.29 -2.01
CA MET A 55 -0.32 19.99 -2.35
C MET A 55 -0.11 21.14 -3.35
N SER A 56 1.14 21.46 -3.69
CA SER A 56 1.49 22.52 -4.62
C SER A 56 1.03 22.19 -6.04
N GLU A 57 0.64 23.21 -6.81
CA GLU A 57 0.35 23.04 -8.23
C GLU A 57 1.55 22.46 -8.97
N LEU A 58 1.29 21.56 -9.91
CA LEU A 58 2.34 20.86 -10.65
C LEU A 58 3.02 21.81 -11.65
N CYS A 59 4.28 22.14 -11.36
CA CYS A 59 5.19 22.82 -12.26
C CYS A 59 6.61 22.25 -12.10
N ALA A 60 7.54 22.63 -12.96
CA ALA A 60 8.91 22.11 -12.91
C ALA A 60 9.59 22.38 -11.55
N GLU A 61 9.33 23.55 -10.96
CA GLU A 61 9.89 23.93 -9.66
C GLU A 61 9.29 23.12 -8.51
N SER A 62 7.96 22.98 -8.45
CA SER A 62 7.30 22.22 -7.38
C SER A 62 7.60 20.73 -7.47
N ALA A 63 7.67 20.17 -8.69
CA ALA A 63 8.13 18.80 -8.92
C ALA A 63 9.56 18.58 -8.41
N GLN A 64 10.47 19.52 -8.69
CA GLN A 64 11.84 19.44 -8.18
C GLN A 64 11.90 19.52 -6.66
N LYS A 65 11.11 20.40 -6.03
CA LYS A 65 11.01 20.51 -4.56
C LYS A 65 10.45 19.23 -3.93
N ALA A 66 9.51 18.56 -4.60
CA ALA A 66 8.93 17.30 -4.14
C ALA A 66 9.95 16.13 -4.09
N ASN A 67 11.09 16.22 -4.78
CA ASN A 67 12.16 15.23 -4.66
C ASN A 67 12.80 15.19 -3.25
N SER A 68 12.57 16.21 -2.42
CA SER A 68 12.98 16.22 -1.00
C SER A 68 12.06 15.40 -0.08
N ILE A 69 10.93 14.89 -0.59
CA ILE A 69 10.02 14.05 0.18
C ILE A 69 10.70 12.70 0.45
N PRO A 70 10.68 12.20 1.70
CA PRO A 70 11.36 10.97 2.08
C PRO A 70 10.90 9.77 1.24
N MET A 71 11.82 8.85 0.98
CA MET A 71 11.50 7.57 0.33
C MET A 71 10.91 6.59 1.35
N LEU A 72 10.36 5.46 0.88
CA LEU A 72 9.62 4.49 1.71
C LEU A 72 10.35 4.11 3.02
N THR A 73 11.63 3.72 2.95
CA THR A 73 12.38 3.31 4.15
C THR A 73 12.43 4.42 5.19
N GLU A 74 12.75 5.64 4.75
CA GLU A 74 12.83 6.81 5.63
C GLU A 74 11.45 7.22 6.17
N MET A 75 10.38 7.08 5.38
CA MET A 75 9.00 7.29 5.85
C MET A 75 8.66 6.35 7.01
N LEU A 76 8.99 5.05 6.89
CA LEU A 76 8.75 4.05 7.95
C LEU A 76 9.57 4.31 9.21
N GLU A 77 10.79 4.82 9.08
CA GLU A 77 11.60 5.26 10.21
C GLU A 77 10.97 6.46 10.90
N LYS A 78 10.54 7.47 10.14
CA LYS A 78 9.88 8.69 10.65
C LYS A 78 8.53 8.43 11.31
N LEU A 79 7.88 7.31 11.02
CA LEU A 79 6.63 6.87 11.66
C LEU A 79 6.84 6.28 13.07
N GLN A 80 8.08 5.90 13.43
CA GLN A 80 8.37 5.29 14.72
C GLN A 80 8.05 6.24 15.89
N GLY A 81 7.24 5.76 16.83
CA GLY A 81 6.76 6.54 17.98
C GLY A 81 5.69 7.59 17.65
N LYS A 82 5.21 7.66 16.40
CA LYS A 82 4.19 8.63 15.96
C LYS A 82 2.91 7.97 15.42
N ALA A 83 3.05 6.88 14.68
CA ALA A 83 1.90 6.07 14.24
C ALA A 83 1.56 4.98 15.27
N PRO A 84 0.32 4.43 15.23
CA PRO A 84 -0.05 3.24 15.99
C PRO A 84 0.94 2.10 15.76
N SER A 85 1.45 1.51 16.84
CA SER A 85 2.52 0.50 16.83
C SER A 85 2.20 -0.70 15.97
N GLU A 86 0.99 -1.23 16.11
CA GLU A 86 0.48 -2.40 15.41
C GLU A 86 0.40 -2.15 13.91
N ALA A 87 -0.05 -0.95 13.52
CA ALA A 87 -0.12 -0.56 12.11
C ALA A 87 1.27 -0.40 11.49
N LEU A 88 2.21 0.20 12.23
CA LEU A 88 3.60 0.33 11.76
C LEU A 88 4.29 -1.03 11.63
N GLU A 89 4.05 -1.95 12.56
CA GLU A 89 4.62 -3.30 12.50
C GLU A 89 4.13 -4.06 11.27
N MET A 90 2.82 -4.01 10.96
CA MET A 90 2.28 -4.60 9.73
C MET A 90 2.93 -4.02 8.46
N LEU A 91 3.22 -2.71 8.41
CA LEU A 91 3.93 -2.11 7.27
C LEU A 91 5.37 -2.60 7.17
N ARG A 92 6.08 -2.68 8.29
CA ARG A 92 7.47 -3.17 8.34
C ARG A 92 7.54 -4.63 7.92
N GLU A 93 6.60 -5.44 8.39
CA GLU A 93 6.46 -6.84 8.02
C GLU A 93 6.23 -7.00 6.50
N PHE A 94 5.31 -6.22 5.92
CA PHE A 94 5.09 -6.23 4.48
C PHE A 94 6.40 -5.93 3.74
N LYS A 95 7.13 -4.89 4.17
CA LYS A 95 8.40 -4.53 3.55
C LYS A 95 9.40 -5.68 3.62
N GLU A 96 9.56 -6.29 4.79
CA GLU A 96 10.53 -7.37 5.01
C GLU A 96 10.29 -8.55 4.05
N TYR A 97 9.06 -9.02 3.94
CA TYR A 97 8.77 -10.22 3.16
C TYR A 97 8.46 -9.97 1.68
N SER A 98 7.86 -8.83 1.33
CA SER A 98 7.29 -8.63 0.00
C SER A 98 8.03 -7.59 -0.84
N TRP A 99 8.76 -6.65 -0.23
CA TRP A 99 9.34 -5.52 -0.97
C TRP A 99 10.30 -5.93 -2.08
N LYS A 100 11.28 -6.78 -1.76
CA LYS A 100 12.32 -7.19 -2.72
C LYS A 100 11.76 -8.03 -3.87
N PRO A 101 10.94 -9.08 -3.62
CA PRO A 101 10.25 -9.79 -4.69
C PRO A 101 9.40 -8.86 -5.56
N LEU A 102 8.59 -7.98 -4.96
CA LEU A 102 7.72 -7.07 -5.70
C LEU A 102 8.49 -6.02 -6.52
N SER A 103 9.64 -5.55 -6.02
CA SER A 103 10.52 -4.65 -6.77
C SER A 103 11.05 -5.31 -8.05
N SER A 104 11.26 -6.63 -8.02
CA SER A 104 11.59 -7.38 -9.23
C SER A 104 10.46 -7.35 -10.25
N PHE A 105 9.19 -7.34 -9.86
CA PHE A 105 8.05 -7.23 -10.80
C PHE A 105 7.96 -5.85 -11.44
N VAL A 106 8.20 -4.80 -10.64
CA VAL A 106 8.16 -3.41 -11.14
C VAL A 106 9.24 -3.14 -12.18
N HIS A 107 10.45 -3.66 -11.98
CA HIS A 107 11.60 -3.35 -12.84
C HIS A 107 11.95 -4.45 -13.86
N GLY A 108 11.05 -5.43 -14.08
CA GLY A 108 11.32 -6.51 -15.04
C GLY A 108 12.49 -7.43 -14.63
N GLY A 109 12.78 -7.54 -13.33
CA GLY A 109 13.81 -8.42 -12.80
C GLY A 109 13.47 -9.91 -12.87
N ILE A 110 14.34 -10.74 -12.29
CA ILE A 110 14.29 -12.21 -12.41
C ILE A 110 12.95 -12.84 -12.00
N HIS A 111 12.27 -12.35 -10.96
CA HIS A 111 10.96 -12.89 -10.55
C HIS A 111 9.88 -12.60 -11.61
N ALA A 112 9.91 -11.41 -12.20
CA ALA A 112 8.99 -11.00 -13.26
C ALA A 112 9.19 -11.88 -14.51
N ILE A 113 10.44 -11.97 -14.98
CA ILE A 113 10.80 -12.75 -16.18
C ILE A 113 10.43 -14.23 -15.98
N SER A 114 10.79 -14.80 -14.83
CA SER A 114 10.52 -16.21 -14.52
C SER A 114 9.01 -16.51 -14.47
N ARG A 115 8.20 -15.64 -13.86
CA ARG A 115 6.74 -15.85 -13.77
C ARG A 115 6.03 -15.56 -15.08
N HIS A 116 6.47 -14.54 -15.82
CA HIS A 116 5.91 -14.25 -17.13
C HIS A 116 6.18 -15.36 -18.13
N SER A 117 7.35 -15.99 -18.09
CA SER A 117 7.70 -17.12 -18.98
C SER A 117 7.09 -18.46 -18.56
N LYS A 118 7.02 -18.75 -17.25
CA LYS A 118 6.59 -20.06 -16.72
C LYS A 118 5.14 -20.09 -16.22
N GLY A 119 4.45 -18.96 -16.26
CA GLY A 119 3.11 -18.79 -15.71
C GLY A 119 3.08 -18.47 -14.21
N TYR A 120 1.88 -18.11 -13.77
CA TYR A 120 1.58 -17.67 -12.41
C TYR A 120 0.77 -18.74 -11.69
N PRO A 121 1.31 -19.36 -10.61
CA PRO A 121 0.56 -20.31 -9.82
C PRO A 121 -0.69 -19.66 -9.21
N LYS A 122 -1.85 -20.32 -9.31
CA LYS A 122 -3.11 -19.85 -8.69
C LYS A 122 -2.96 -19.48 -7.20
N PRO A 123 -2.24 -20.25 -6.35
CA PRO A 123 -2.03 -19.87 -4.96
C PRO A 123 -1.33 -18.52 -4.79
N LEU A 124 -0.38 -18.19 -5.67
CA LEU A 124 0.33 -16.91 -5.64
C LEU A 124 -0.63 -15.75 -5.96
N LEU A 125 -1.51 -15.92 -6.94
CA LEU A 125 -2.51 -14.89 -7.28
C LEU A 125 -3.54 -14.70 -6.16
N ILE A 126 -3.96 -15.78 -5.49
CA ILE A 126 -4.84 -15.70 -4.32
C ILE A 126 -4.14 -14.94 -3.18
N GLN A 127 -2.89 -15.29 -2.88
CA GLN A 127 -2.11 -14.62 -1.84
C GLN A 127 -1.92 -13.14 -2.16
N LEU A 128 -1.64 -12.79 -3.42
CA LEU A 128 -1.54 -11.40 -3.87
C LEU A 128 -2.83 -10.61 -3.58
N LEU A 129 -3.99 -11.18 -3.90
CA LEU A 129 -5.28 -10.54 -3.64
C LEU A 129 -5.56 -10.39 -2.14
N LYS A 130 -5.23 -11.40 -1.33
CA LYS A 130 -5.33 -11.33 0.13
C LYS A 130 -4.47 -10.20 0.70
N ILE A 131 -3.21 -10.11 0.27
CA ILE A 131 -2.29 -9.03 0.65
C ILE A 131 -2.87 -7.66 0.26
N SER A 132 -3.35 -7.51 -0.98
CA SER A 132 -3.99 -6.27 -1.45
C SER A 132 -5.23 -5.90 -0.63
N ASN A 133 -6.03 -6.87 -0.20
CA ASN A 133 -7.16 -6.64 0.70
C ASN A 133 -6.72 -6.20 2.10
N GLY A 134 -5.64 -6.76 2.64
CA GLY A 134 -5.03 -6.31 3.90
C GLY A 134 -4.59 -4.84 3.84
N VAL A 135 -3.90 -4.45 2.78
CA VAL A 135 -3.51 -3.04 2.53
C VAL A 135 -4.74 -2.15 2.38
N SER A 136 -5.80 -2.62 1.71
CA SER A 136 -7.07 -1.90 1.58
C SER A 136 -7.77 -1.69 2.93
N ALA A 137 -7.74 -2.69 3.81
CA ALA A 137 -8.29 -2.57 5.16
C ALA A 137 -7.53 -1.50 5.97
N MET A 138 -6.20 -1.49 5.92
CA MET A 138 -5.39 -0.44 6.58
C MET A 138 -5.68 0.96 6.01
N ALA A 139 -5.79 1.10 4.68
CA ALA A 139 -6.17 2.35 4.04
C ALA A 139 -7.58 2.82 4.47
N GLY A 140 -8.51 1.88 4.63
CA GLY A 140 -9.86 2.14 5.14
C GLY A 140 -9.85 2.61 6.59
N MET A 141 -9.05 1.99 7.46
CA MET A 141 -8.88 2.44 8.85
C MET A 141 -8.33 3.87 8.89
N LEU A 142 -7.36 4.19 8.04
CA LEU A 142 -6.80 5.52 7.94
C LEU A 142 -7.85 6.55 7.51
N LEU A 143 -8.74 6.21 6.57
CA LEU A 143 -9.87 7.07 6.18
C LEU A 143 -10.88 7.26 7.32
N VAL A 144 -11.18 6.23 8.10
CA VAL A 144 -12.06 6.34 9.28
C VAL A 144 -11.46 7.34 10.28
N ILE A 145 -10.17 7.23 10.56
CA ILE A 145 -9.45 8.16 11.47
C ILE A 145 -9.49 9.59 10.90
N LEU A 146 -9.14 9.77 9.63
CA LEU A 146 -9.12 11.07 8.96
C LEU A 146 -10.50 11.74 8.92
N SER A 147 -11.58 10.97 8.87
CA SER A 147 -12.94 11.51 8.82
C SER A 147 -13.35 12.22 10.10
N GLY A 148 -12.75 11.87 11.24
CA GLY A 148 -13.19 12.33 12.57
C GLY A 148 -14.62 11.95 12.94
N ASP A 149 -15.31 11.14 12.13
CA ASP A 149 -16.71 10.79 12.30
C ASP A 149 -16.85 9.50 13.11
N ALA A 150 -17.28 9.64 14.37
CA ALA A 150 -17.49 8.52 15.28
C ALA A 150 -18.45 7.45 14.72
N ARG A 151 -19.37 7.80 13.82
CA ARG A 151 -20.30 6.84 13.17
C ARG A 151 -19.58 5.86 12.23
N GLN A 152 -18.34 6.15 11.84
CA GLN A 152 -17.53 5.28 10.98
C GLN A 152 -16.66 4.30 11.77
N GLN A 153 -16.54 4.49 13.09
CA GLN A 153 -15.76 3.60 13.95
C GLN A 153 -16.30 2.17 13.91
N GLY A 154 -15.40 1.19 13.96
CA GLY A 154 -15.77 -0.23 13.94
C GLY A 154 -16.19 -0.81 12.58
N LYS A 155 -16.43 0.02 11.54
CA LYS A 155 -16.82 -0.47 10.21
C LYS A 155 -15.77 -1.36 9.56
N ILE A 156 -14.49 -0.94 9.60
CA ILE A 156 -13.41 -1.75 9.00
C ILE A 156 -13.19 -3.06 9.77
N PRO A 157 -13.10 -3.08 11.12
CA PRO A 157 -13.07 -4.34 11.86
C PRO A 157 -14.28 -5.26 11.60
N ALA A 158 -15.47 -4.71 11.36
CA ALA A 158 -16.63 -5.51 10.96
C ALA A 158 -16.43 -6.16 9.58
N ILE A 159 -15.93 -5.41 8.59
CA ILE A 159 -15.58 -5.93 7.27
C ILE A 159 -14.49 -7.01 7.38
N GLN A 160 -13.44 -6.77 8.17
CA GLN A 160 -12.36 -7.74 8.33
C GLN A 160 -12.84 -9.06 8.93
N ARG A 161 -13.76 -9.02 9.90
CA ARG A 161 -14.37 -10.23 10.47
C ARG A 161 -15.27 -10.94 9.46
N ALA A 162 -16.08 -10.20 8.71
CA ALA A 162 -17.01 -10.77 7.74
C ALA A 162 -16.32 -11.42 6.53
N PHE A 163 -15.13 -10.95 6.16
CA PHE A 163 -14.37 -11.43 5.00
C PHE A 163 -12.97 -11.91 5.40
N SER A 164 -12.86 -12.58 6.55
CA SER A 164 -11.56 -13.00 7.09
C SER A 164 -10.85 -13.99 6.17
N GLU A 165 -11.58 -14.84 5.43
CA GLU A 165 -10.97 -15.74 4.44
C GLU A 165 -10.31 -15.00 3.26
N CYS A 166 -10.70 -13.74 3.01
CA CYS A 166 -10.19 -12.89 1.95
C CYS A 166 -9.00 -12.03 2.38
N LEU A 167 -8.54 -12.14 3.63
CA LEU A 167 -7.44 -11.38 4.20
C LEU A 167 -6.17 -12.24 4.38
N PRO A 168 -5.00 -11.62 4.61
CA PRO A 168 -3.81 -12.34 5.03
C PRO A 168 -4.07 -13.08 6.34
N GLU A 169 -3.52 -14.28 6.47
CA GLU A 169 -3.65 -15.06 7.71
C GLU A 169 -2.89 -14.34 8.84
N PRO A 170 -3.48 -14.22 10.04
CA PRO A 170 -2.75 -13.75 11.21
C PRO A 170 -1.58 -14.68 11.49
N LYS A 171 -0.44 -14.13 11.89
CA LYS A 171 0.61 -14.96 12.49
C LYS A 171 0.07 -15.55 13.80
N VAL A 172 0.12 -16.88 13.91
CA VAL A 172 -0.07 -17.62 15.16
C VAL A 172 1.16 -17.41 16.05
#